data_AF-A0A4R4DZG5-F1
#
_entry.id   AF-A0A4R4DZG5-F1
#
_cell.length_a   1.000
_cell.length_b   1.000
_cell.length_c   1.000
_cell.angle_alpha   90.00
_cell.angle_beta   90.00
_cell.angle_gamma   90.00
#
_symmetry.space_group_name_H-M   'P 1'
#
loop_
_entity.id
_entity.type
_entity.pdbx_description
1 polymer ?
#
loop_
_entity_poly.entity_id
_entity_poly.type
_entity_poly.pdbx_seq_one_letter_code
_entity_poly.pdbx_strand_id
1 'polypeptide(L)'
;MGDRGRADRRARQGELAGGARGAGRGLTWADDRRAASPERSNRPARHASPPRGRRAHSIRRLFGIQSWVALPRAAEEADPAFAHRPAATLLLAEEAGLRLRLIAGEGWGMRAPVATASPLFYADAVLAPGARVPLPDGHEERAAYLLEGEVSVGGDSFAAGRMLVFRAGDGLAPTAGPQGARLLLLGGAALDGPRYVYWNFVSSSRERIEQATADWRAQRFARVPGANQEFIPLPLPQTVRLRAGTGAQG
;
A
#
# COMPACT_ATOMS: atom_id res chain seq x y z
N MET A 1 -13.09 25.39 21.92
CA MET A 1 -13.92 24.16 21.95
C MET A 1 -13.62 23.36 20.69
N GLY A 2 -12.45 22.73 20.66
CA GLY A 2 -11.89 22.14 19.45
C GLY A 2 -11.13 20.86 19.78
N ASP A 3 -11.06 20.00 18.77
CA ASP A 3 -10.05 18.94 18.65
C ASP A 3 -10.22 17.61 19.41
N ARG A 4 -11.46 17.19 19.71
CA ARG A 4 -11.72 15.80 20.17
C ARG A 4 -11.94 14.79 19.01
N GLY A 5 -12.39 15.25 17.84
CA GLY A 5 -12.75 14.36 16.72
C GLY A 5 -11.60 13.87 15.84
N ARG A 6 -10.41 14.51 15.92
CA ARG A 6 -9.25 14.16 15.08
C ARG A 6 -8.33 13.15 15.78
N ALA A 7 -8.28 13.17 17.11
CA ALA A 7 -7.61 12.18 17.94
C ALA A 7 -8.34 10.82 17.88
N ASP A 8 -9.67 10.82 17.88
CA ASP A 8 -10.51 9.60 17.92
C ASP A 8 -10.47 8.76 16.63
N ARG A 9 -10.06 9.35 15.48
CA ARG A 9 -9.77 8.59 14.24
C ARG A 9 -8.33 8.05 14.19
N ARG A 10 -7.39 8.67 14.89
CA ARG A 10 -5.97 8.28 14.90
C ARG A 10 -5.72 7.03 15.77
N ALA A 11 -6.48 6.86 16.85
CA ALA A 11 -6.47 5.64 17.66
C ALA A 11 -6.97 4.42 16.85
N ARG A 12 -8.06 4.60 16.08
CA ARG A 12 -8.72 3.51 15.34
C ARG A 12 -7.88 2.87 14.23
N GLN A 13 -6.91 3.56 13.63
CA GLN A 13 -6.02 2.95 12.62
C GLN A 13 -4.84 2.22 13.25
N GLY A 14 -4.44 2.60 14.47
CA GLY A 14 -3.33 1.98 15.18
C GLY A 14 -3.68 0.66 15.86
N GLU A 15 -4.92 0.49 16.25
CA GLU A 15 -5.37 -0.68 17.01
C GLU A 15 -5.89 -1.82 16.12
N LEU A 16 -6.10 -1.59 14.81
CA LEU A 16 -6.47 -2.64 13.85
C LEU A 16 -5.37 -3.70 13.65
N ALA A 17 -4.13 -3.42 14.07
CA ALA A 17 -3.00 -4.34 13.97
C ALA A 17 -2.81 -5.23 15.22
N GLY A 18 -3.52 -4.99 16.32
CA GLY A 18 -3.19 -5.52 17.66
C GLY A 18 -3.56 -6.98 17.95
N GLY A 19 -4.14 -7.73 17.00
CA GLY A 19 -4.74 -9.03 17.30
C GLY A 19 -3.97 -10.26 16.83
N ALA A 20 -3.33 -10.22 15.65
CA ALA A 20 -2.97 -11.44 14.94
C ALA A 20 -1.46 -11.67 14.86
N ARG A 21 -0.93 -12.55 15.72
CA ARG A 21 0.35 -13.23 15.46
C ARG A 21 0.21 -14.00 14.13
N GLY A 22 1.16 -13.83 13.20
CA GLY A 22 1.07 -14.39 11.85
C GLY A 22 0.35 -13.53 10.79
N ALA A 23 0.09 -12.25 11.07
CA ALA A 23 -0.28 -11.28 10.04
C ALA A 23 0.98 -10.52 9.58
N GLY A 24 1.17 -10.37 8.27
CA GLY A 24 2.25 -9.52 7.72
C GLY A 24 2.18 -8.09 8.27
N ARG A 25 3.30 -7.37 8.29
CA ARG A 25 3.27 -5.95 8.72
C ARG A 25 2.61 -5.12 7.63
N GLY A 26 1.50 -4.48 7.97
CA GLY A 26 0.84 -3.50 7.11
C GLY A 26 1.59 -2.16 7.15
N LEU A 27 2.04 -1.71 5.98
CA LEU A 27 2.46 -0.32 5.76
C LEU A 27 1.29 0.40 5.10
N THR A 28 0.82 1.48 5.73
CA THR A 28 -0.19 2.36 5.13
C THR A 28 0.40 3.75 5.02
N TRP A 29 0.36 4.29 3.82
CA TRP A 29 0.80 5.64 3.54
C TRP A 29 -0.33 6.41 2.86
N ALA A 30 -0.60 7.60 3.39
CA ALA A 30 -1.58 8.52 2.86
C ALA A 30 -0.89 9.86 2.61
N ASP A 31 -1.11 10.41 1.41
CA ASP A 31 -0.65 11.76 1.08
C ASP A 31 -1.75 12.77 1.44
N ASP A 32 -1.34 13.89 2.01
CA ASP A 32 -2.24 15.03 2.30
C ASP A 32 -2.50 15.90 1.05
N ARG A 33 -1.87 15.59 -0.10
CA ARG A 33 -2.21 16.25 -1.36
C ARG A 33 -3.64 15.88 -1.77
N ARG A 34 -4.50 16.91 -1.79
CA ARG A 34 -5.83 16.81 -2.38
C ARG A 34 -5.67 16.35 -3.83
N ALA A 35 -6.37 15.31 -4.24
CA ALA A 35 -6.55 15.01 -5.66
C ALA A 35 -7.17 16.25 -6.33
N ALA A 36 -6.34 17.06 -7.00
CA ALA A 36 -6.78 18.13 -7.87
C ALA A 36 -7.22 17.45 -9.17
N SER A 37 -8.52 17.47 -9.47
CA SER A 37 -8.98 17.08 -10.82
C SER A 37 -8.83 18.27 -11.74
N PRO A 38 -8.29 18.11 -12.96
CA PRO A 38 -8.66 18.96 -14.06
C PRO A 38 -10.02 18.52 -14.63
N GLU A 39 -10.71 19.51 -15.18
CA GLU A 39 -11.87 19.42 -16.08
C GLU A 39 -13.30 19.32 -15.50
N ARG A 40 -13.95 20.48 -15.58
CA ARG A 40 -15.38 20.67 -15.81
C ARG A 40 -15.79 19.94 -17.09
N SER A 41 -16.88 19.18 -17.01
CA SER A 41 -17.72 18.89 -18.16
C SER A 41 -19.15 19.30 -17.85
N ASN A 42 -19.70 20.05 -18.80
CA ASN A 42 -20.95 20.80 -18.76
C ASN A 42 -22.11 19.90 -19.20
N ARG A 43 -23.22 19.85 -18.45
CA ARG A 43 -24.58 19.67 -19.01
C ARG A 43 -25.66 20.18 -18.05
N PRO A 44 -26.82 20.63 -18.59
CA PRO A 44 -27.64 21.68 -17.99
C PRO A 44 -28.66 21.19 -16.95
N ALA A 45 -29.08 22.17 -16.16
CA ALA A 45 -30.02 22.08 -15.06
C ALA A 45 -31.41 21.54 -15.45
N ARG A 46 -32.02 20.79 -14.53
CA ARG A 46 -33.46 20.82 -14.29
C ARG A 46 -33.70 21.40 -12.91
N HIS A 47 -34.48 22.48 -12.86
CA HIS A 47 -34.88 23.20 -11.66
C HIS A 47 -35.74 22.35 -10.72
N ALA A 48 -35.40 22.37 -9.42
CA ALA A 48 -36.34 22.39 -8.31
C ALA A 48 -35.63 22.97 -7.07
N SER A 49 -36.16 24.04 -6.47
CA SER A 49 -35.65 24.70 -5.25
C SER A 49 -35.98 23.91 -3.96
N PRO A 50 -35.26 24.12 -2.84
CA PRO A 50 -35.06 23.09 -1.81
C PRO A 50 -35.88 23.32 -0.51
N PRO A 51 -36.08 22.30 0.33
CA PRO A 51 -36.26 22.50 1.76
C PRO A 51 -34.91 22.48 2.49
N ARG A 52 -34.81 23.41 3.44
CA ARG A 52 -33.67 23.81 4.26
C ARG A 52 -32.96 22.64 4.97
N GLY A 53 -31.63 22.73 5.06
CA GLY A 53 -30.89 22.09 6.15
C GLY A 53 -30.04 20.86 5.83
N ARG A 54 -29.43 20.71 4.64
CA ARG A 54 -28.32 19.77 4.47
C ARG A 54 -27.00 20.53 4.54
N ARG A 55 -26.28 20.39 5.66
CA ARG A 55 -24.83 20.65 5.67
C ARG A 55 -24.24 19.83 4.53
N ALA A 56 -23.77 20.48 3.47
CA ALA A 56 -23.04 19.83 2.42
C ALA A 56 -21.83 19.14 3.07
N HIS A 57 -21.92 17.82 3.27
CA HIS A 57 -20.75 17.02 3.53
C HIS A 57 -19.92 17.12 2.26
N SER A 58 -18.89 17.96 2.28
CA SER A 58 -17.87 17.92 1.24
C SER A 58 -17.32 16.50 1.25
N ILE A 59 -17.61 15.74 0.19
CA ILE A 59 -17.03 14.41 -0.02
C ILE A 59 -15.54 14.67 -0.16
N ARG A 60 -14.79 14.47 0.93
CA ARG A 60 -13.34 14.50 0.88
C ARG A 60 -12.90 13.26 0.12
N ARG A 61 -12.31 13.47 -1.06
CA ARG A 61 -11.63 12.38 -1.76
C ARG A 61 -10.47 11.91 -0.89
N LEU A 62 -10.51 10.63 -0.51
CA LEU A 62 -9.42 9.94 0.18
C LEU A 62 -8.58 9.24 -0.86
N PHE A 63 -7.27 9.45 -0.82
CA PHE A 63 -6.29 8.71 -1.59
C PHE A 63 -5.24 8.16 -0.62
N GLY A 64 -4.93 6.88 -0.74
CA GLY A 64 -3.96 6.23 0.11
C GLY A 64 -3.56 4.89 -0.49
N ILE A 65 -2.36 4.44 -0.13
CA ILE A 65 -1.83 3.15 -0.54
C ILE A 65 -1.65 2.30 0.71
N GLN A 66 -2.09 1.06 0.62
CA GLN A 66 -1.81 0.04 1.61
C GLN A 66 -0.94 -1.04 0.96
N SER A 67 0.17 -1.37 1.61
CA SER A 67 1.08 -2.45 1.21
C SER A 67 1.26 -3.39 2.39
N TRP A 68 1.31 -4.68 2.11
CA TRP A 68 1.66 -5.69 3.12
C TRP A 68 3.08 -6.17 2.87
N VAL A 69 3.88 -6.16 3.92
CA VAL A 69 5.24 -6.69 3.89
C VAL A 69 5.24 -8.00 4.65
N ALA A 70 5.55 -9.09 3.95
CA ALA A 70 5.71 -10.39 4.58
C ALA A 70 6.90 -10.35 5.55
N LEU A 71 6.77 -11.03 6.68
CA LEU A 71 7.81 -11.09 7.70
C LEU A 71 8.79 -12.23 7.42
N PRO A 72 10.10 -12.08 7.72
CA PRO A 72 11.01 -13.22 7.75
C PRO A 72 10.54 -14.23 8.81
N ARG A 73 10.88 -15.51 8.64
CA ARG A 73 10.35 -16.60 9.48
C ARG A 73 10.58 -16.33 10.97
N ALA A 74 11.76 -15.83 11.32
CA ALA A 74 12.14 -15.51 12.70
C ALA A 74 11.26 -14.42 13.37
N ALA A 75 10.50 -13.64 12.58
CA ALA A 75 9.66 -12.56 13.06
C ALA A 75 8.15 -12.84 12.94
N GLU A 76 7.71 -13.98 12.37
CA GLU A 76 6.29 -14.26 12.10
C GLU A 76 5.43 -14.32 13.37
N GLU A 77 6.02 -14.77 14.49
CA GLU A 77 5.33 -14.92 15.78
C GLU A 77 5.64 -13.81 16.78
N ALA A 78 6.31 -12.74 16.32
CA ALA A 78 6.56 -11.55 17.14
C ALA A 78 5.24 -10.88 17.56
N ASP A 79 5.27 -10.20 18.70
CA ASP A 79 4.11 -9.45 19.15
C ASP A 79 3.75 -8.33 18.15
N PRO A 80 2.44 -8.10 17.91
CA PRO A 80 2.01 -7.07 17.00
C PRO A 80 2.43 -5.69 17.51
N ALA A 81 2.82 -4.81 16.58
CA ALA A 81 3.19 -3.44 16.90
C ALA A 81 2.68 -2.49 15.83
N PHE A 82 2.31 -1.28 16.25
CA PHE A 82 1.87 -0.21 15.37
C PHE A 82 2.74 1.04 15.57
N ALA A 83 3.13 1.67 14.47
CA ALA A 83 3.85 2.93 14.48
C ALA A 83 3.21 3.89 13.47
N HIS A 84 2.76 5.05 13.95
CA HIS A 84 2.33 6.15 13.11
C HIS A 84 3.46 7.16 12.95
N ARG A 85 3.84 7.46 11.70
CA ARG A 85 4.82 8.49 11.36
C ARG A 85 4.17 9.63 10.58
N PRO A 86 4.10 10.86 11.14
CA PRO A 86 3.66 12.03 10.38
C PRO A 86 4.58 12.29 9.19
N ALA A 87 4.02 12.79 8.07
CA ALA A 87 4.80 13.07 6.86
C ALA A 87 6.00 14.02 7.10
N ALA A 88 5.88 14.96 8.03
CA ALA A 88 6.95 15.89 8.42
C ALA A 88 8.14 15.23 9.13
N THR A 89 7.99 13.98 9.59
CA THR A 89 9.08 13.21 10.24
C THR A 89 9.82 12.28 9.28
N LEU A 90 9.34 12.18 8.04
CA LEU A 90 9.96 11.34 7.01
C LEU A 90 11.01 12.13 6.25
N LEU A 91 12.09 11.45 5.86
CA LEU A 91 13.20 12.07 5.14
C LEU A 91 12.77 12.41 3.70
N LEU A 92 13.15 13.61 3.26
CA LEU A 92 12.83 14.18 1.96
C LEU A 92 14.13 14.57 1.26
N ALA A 93 14.35 14.06 0.05
CA ALA A 93 15.39 14.48 -0.86
C ALA A 93 14.77 15.21 -2.06
N GLU A 94 15.39 16.31 -2.47
CA GLU A 94 14.98 17.10 -3.63
C GLU A 94 16.19 17.46 -4.49
N GLU A 95 16.28 16.90 -5.69
CA GLU A 95 17.40 17.10 -6.59
C GLU A 95 16.99 16.86 -8.05
N ALA A 96 17.47 17.68 -8.99
CA ALA A 96 17.32 17.47 -10.43
C ALA A 96 15.88 17.14 -10.91
N GLY A 97 14.87 17.77 -10.30
CA GLY A 97 13.46 17.53 -10.63
C GLY A 97 12.84 16.29 -9.99
N LEU A 98 13.58 15.57 -9.15
CA LEU A 98 13.08 14.51 -8.29
C LEU A 98 12.78 15.07 -6.90
N ARG A 99 11.57 14.80 -6.40
CA ARG A 99 11.18 14.95 -4.98
C ARG A 99 10.86 13.57 -4.42
N LEU A 100 11.74 13.04 -3.57
CA LEU A 100 11.65 11.68 -3.03
C LEU A 100 11.47 11.69 -1.52
N ARG A 101 10.43 11.03 -1.04
CA ARG A 101 10.17 10.82 0.39
C ARG A 101 10.38 9.37 0.75
N LEU A 102 11.37 9.09 1.59
CA LEU A 102 11.62 7.74 2.10
C LEU A 102 10.68 7.43 3.27
N ILE A 103 9.80 6.46 3.09
CA ILE A 103 8.74 6.09 4.03
C ILE A 103 9.23 5.00 4.99
N ALA A 104 9.91 3.97 4.47
CA ALA A 104 10.46 2.89 5.28
C ALA A 104 11.77 2.35 4.69
N GLY A 105 12.61 1.80 5.57
CA GLY A 105 13.87 1.17 5.19
C GLY A 105 14.96 2.18 4.80
N GLU A 106 15.77 1.83 3.80
CA GLU A 106 16.99 2.55 3.44
C GLU A 106 17.20 2.69 1.94
N GLY A 107 17.65 3.85 1.49
CA GLY A 107 17.95 4.09 0.09
C GLY A 107 18.34 5.54 -0.17
N TRP A 108 19.00 5.81 -1.29
CA TRP A 108 19.44 7.17 -1.65
C TRP A 108 20.27 7.86 -0.54
N GLY A 109 21.09 7.10 0.19
CA GLY A 109 21.89 7.60 1.31
C GLY A 109 21.08 7.97 2.57
N MET A 110 19.78 7.63 2.60
CA MET A 110 18.87 7.93 3.70
C MET A 110 18.41 6.66 4.42
N ARG A 111 18.13 6.76 5.72
CA ARG A 111 17.53 5.70 6.56
C ARG A 111 16.26 6.23 7.22
N ALA A 112 15.11 5.66 6.92
CA ALA A 112 13.84 6.07 7.52
C ALA A 112 13.77 5.67 9.02
N PRO A 113 13.06 6.45 9.86
CA PRO A 113 12.89 6.15 11.29
C PRO A 113 11.84 5.05 11.57
N VAL A 114 11.38 4.34 10.53
CA VAL A 114 10.42 3.24 10.64
C VAL A 114 11.20 1.94 10.81
N ALA A 115 10.93 1.20 11.88
CA ALA A 115 11.51 -0.11 12.10
C ALA A 115 10.99 -1.09 11.04
N THR A 116 11.90 -1.83 10.41
CA THR A 116 11.59 -2.89 9.44
C THR A 116 12.09 -4.23 9.97
N ALA A 117 11.43 -5.32 9.57
CA ALA A 117 11.84 -6.68 9.96
C ALA A 117 12.88 -7.29 9.01
N SER A 118 13.06 -6.68 7.83
CA SER A 118 14.04 -7.06 6.81
C SER A 118 14.57 -5.81 6.10
N PRO A 119 15.74 -5.89 5.43
CA PRO A 119 16.25 -4.82 4.57
C PRO A 119 15.27 -4.54 3.43
N LEU A 120 14.84 -3.29 3.30
CA LEU A 120 13.92 -2.83 2.25
C LEU A 120 14.12 -1.34 1.98
N PHE A 121 13.51 -0.85 0.89
CA PHE A 121 13.15 0.55 0.73
C PHE A 121 11.68 0.66 0.30
N TYR A 122 11.04 1.74 0.75
CA TYR A 122 9.69 2.09 0.35
C TYR A 122 9.60 3.62 0.29
N ALA A 123 9.36 4.19 -0.89
CA ALA A 123 9.45 5.63 -1.12
C ALA A 123 8.39 6.17 -2.09
N ASP A 124 7.89 7.37 -1.80
CA ASP A 124 7.06 8.16 -2.72
C ASP A 124 7.97 9.09 -3.52
N ALA A 125 7.95 8.98 -4.84
CA ALA A 125 8.76 9.78 -5.75
C ALA A 125 7.87 10.59 -6.70
N VAL A 126 8.08 11.90 -6.73
CA VAL A 126 7.48 12.80 -7.74
C VAL A 126 8.58 13.31 -8.64
N LEU A 127 8.38 13.14 -9.94
CA LEU A 127 9.29 13.53 -11.00
C LEU A 127 8.68 14.66 -11.81
N ALA A 128 9.43 15.74 -11.96
CA ALA A 128 9.18 16.75 -12.98
C ALA A 128 9.34 16.15 -14.39
N PRO A 129 8.81 16.80 -15.46
CA PRO A 129 8.99 16.34 -16.83
C PRO A 129 10.47 16.08 -17.17
N GLY A 130 10.76 14.90 -17.72
CA GLY A 130 12.12 14.49 -18.08
C GLY A 130 13.06 14.14 -16.91
N ALA A 131 12.62 14.29 -15.65
CA ALA A 131 13.42 13.89 -14.50
C ALA A 131 13.48 12.36 -14.37
N ARG A 132 14.57 11.86 -13.79
CA ARG A 132 14.82 10.41 -13.60
C ARG A 132 14.92 10.04 -12.13
N VAL A 133 14.58 8.80 -11.79
CA VAL A 133 14.83 8.24 -10.45
C VAL A 133 15.64 6.94 -10.53
N PRO A 134 16.91 6.95 -10.12
CA PRO A 134 17.67 5.71 -10.00
C PRO A 134 17.13 4.88 -8.83
N LEU A 135 17.05 3.57 -9.00
CA LEU A 135 16.70 2.65 -7.91
C LEU A 135 17.96 2.30 -7.11
N PRO A 136 17.87 2.11 -5.78
CA PRO A 136 19.01 1.67 -4.98
C PRO A 136 19.53 0.30 -5.44
N ASP A 137 20.85 0.12 -5.50
CA ASP A 137 21.49 -1.13 -5.95
C ASP A 137 21.62 -2.18 -4.84
N GLY A 138 21.40 -1.80 -3.58
CA GLY A 138 21.57 -2.67 -2.41
C GLY A 138 20.48 -3.74 -2.23
N HIS A 139 19.55 -3.88 -3.16
CA HIS A 139 18.42 -4.80 -3.05
C HIS A 139 18.21 -5.61 -4.32
N GLU A 140 17.98 -6.91 -4.13
CA GLU A 140 17.77 -7.89 -5.20
C GLU A 140 16.45 -7.63 -5.92
N GLU A 141 15.36 -7.49 -5.16
CA GLU A 141 14.03 -7.23 -5.70
C GLU A 141 13.75 -5.73 -5.70
N ARG A 142 13.36 -5.20 -6.85
CA ARG A 142 13.07 -3.77 -7.04
C ARG A 142 11.88 -3.60 -7.97
N ALA A 143 10.97 -2.69 -7.61
CA ALA A 143 9.78 -2.39 -8.38
C ALA A 143 9.37 -0.91 -8.25
N ALA A 144 8.60 -0.45 -9.23
CA ALA A 144 7.99 0.87 -9.23
C ALA A 144 6.52 0.75 -9.65
N TYR A 145 5.61 1.25 -8.80
CA TYR A 145 4.20 1.36 -9.12
C TYR A 145 3.87 2.79 -9.54
N LEU A 146 3.38 2.98 -10.76
CA LEU A 146 3.10 4.30 -11.31
C LEU A 146 1.73 4.77 -10.84
N LEU A 147 1.70 5.84 -10.05
CA LEU A 147 0.48 6.42 -9.49
C LEU A 147 -0.15 7.43 -10.44
N GLU A 148 0.68 8.28 -11.06
CA GLU A 148 0.26 9.36 -11.95
C GLU A 148 1.28 9.54 -13.08
N GLY A 149 0.81 10.03 -14.23
CA GLY A 149 1.65 10.32 -15.39
C GLY A 149 2.13 9.07 -16.13
N GLU A 150 3.30 9.21 -16.75
CA GLU A 150 3.95 8.17 -17.53
C GLU A 150 5.47 8.22 -17.36
N VAL A 151 6.14 7.08 -17.54
CA VAL A 151 7.60 6.99 -17.52
C VAL A 151 8.10 6.15 -18.68
N SER A 152 9.33 6.40 -19.12
CA SER A 152 10.08 5.51 -19.98
C SER A 152 11.16 4.76 -19.19
N VAL A 153 11.35 3.49 -19.53
CA VAL A 153 12.38 2.60 -18.97
C VAL A 153 12.91 1.73 -20.09
N GLY A 154 14.22 1.77 -20.36
CA GLY A 154 14.84 0.90 -21.36
C GLY A 154 14.33 1.09 -22.79
N GLY A 155 13.74 2.25 -23.12
CA GLY A 155 13.15 2.54 -24.43
C GLY A 155 11.63 2.32 -24.50
N ASP A 156 11.05 1.56 -23.56
CA ASP A 156 9.61 1.35 -23.48
C ASP A 156 8.93 2.41 -22.60
N SER A 157 7.67 2.72 -22.89
CA SER A 157 6.87 3.70 -22.14
C SER A 157 5.69 3.04 -21.41
N PHE A 158 5.46 3.48 -20.18
CA PHE A 158 4.44 2.92 -19.28
C PHE A 158 3.63 4.04 -18.62
N ALA A 159 2.31 3.89 -18.60
CA ALA A 159 1.38 4.82 -17.96
C ALA A 159 1.00 4.39 -16.54
N ALA A 160 0.36 5.30 -15.80
CA ALA A 160 -0.18 5.05 -14.46
C ALA A 160 -1.04 3.78 -14.34
N GLY A 161 -1.03 3.17 -13.15
CA GLY A 161 -1.72 1.92 -12.85
C GLY A 161 -0.92 0.66 -13.20
N ARG A 162 0.36 0.79 -13.52
CA ARG A 162 1.28 -0.31 -13.84
C ARG A 162 2.32 -0.51 -12.74
N MET A 163 2.69 -1.76 -12.50
CA MET A 163 3.84 -2.14 -11.69
C MET A 163 4.96 -2.60 -12.62
N LEU A 164 6.10 -1.94 -12.54
CA LEU A 164 7.32 -2.30 -13.25
C LEU A 164 8.21 -3.07 -12.27
N VAL A 165 8.71 -4.22 -12.68
CA VAL A 165 9.62 -5.07 -11.89
C VAL A 165 10.98 -5.07 -12.58
N PHE A 166 12.02 -4.78 -11.84
CA PHE A 166 13.39 -4.66 -12.33
C PHE A 166 14.18 -5.88 -11.92
N ARG A 167 15.03 -6.42 -12.80
CA ARG A 167 15.91 -7.53 -12.43
C ARG A 167 17.01 -7.03 -11.50
N ALA A 168 17.51 -7.92 -10.66
CA ALA A 168 18.68 -7.63 -9.84
C ALA A 168 19.87 -7.22 -10.73
N GLY A 169 20.55 -6.12 -10.37
CA GLY A 169 21.71 -5.61 -11.11
C GLY A 169 21.39 -4.76 -12.35
N ASP A 170 20.13 -4.67 -12.80
CA ASP A 170 19.76 -3.75 -13.89
C ASP A 170 19.97 -2.29 -13.44
N GLY A 171 20.73 -1.51 -14.20
CA GLY A 171 20.92 -0.06 -13.99
C GLY A 171 19.81 0.81 -14.60
N LEU A 172 18.66 0.21 -14.93
CA LEU A 172 17.55 0.91 -15.55
C LEU A 172 16.85 1.82 -14.52
N ALA A 173 16.58 3.06 -14.94
CA ALA A 173 15.93 4.08 -14.13
C ALA A 173 14.69 4.64 -14.86
N PRO A 174 13.52 4.71 -14.20
CA PRO A 174 12.38 5.44 -14.74
C PRO A 174 12.71 6.90 -15.02
N THR A 175 12.37 7.35 -16.23
CA THR A 175 12.42 8.75 -16.64
C THR A 175 11.01 9.24 -16.92
N ALA A 176 10.59 10.34 -16.31
CA ALA A 176 9.24 10.85 -16.47
C ALA A 176 8.99 11.42 -17.88
N GLY A 177 7.79 11.17 -18.40
CA GLY A 177 7.32 11.76 -19.64
C GLY A 177 7.04 13.27 -19.55
N PRO A 178 6.45 13.87 -20.59
CA PRO A 178 6.29 15.32 -20.71
C PRO A 178 5.41 15.98 -19.63
N GLN A 179 4.55 15.21 -18.96
CA GLN A 179 3.67 15.69 -17.89
C GLN A 179 4.23 15.43 -16.48
N GLY A 180 5.43 14.88 -16.37
CA GLY A 180 5.96 14.36 -15.12
C GLY A 180 5.34 13.02 -14.73
N ALA A 181 5.74 12.51 -13.57
CA ALA A 181 5.24 11.24 -13.06
C ALA A 181 5.27 11.18 -11.53
N ARG A 182 4.42 10.33 -10.96
CA ARG A 182 4.48 9.95 -9.56
C ARG A 182 4.59 8.44 -9.44
N LEU A 183 5.56 7.97 -8.68
CA LEU A 183 5.81 6.55 -8.47
C LEU A 183 5.88 6.23 -6.98
N LEU A 184 5.37 5.07 -6.63
CA LEU A 184 5.73 4.39 -5.40
C LEU A 184 6.86 3.41 -5.73
N LEU A 185 8.02 3.61 -5.13
CA LEU A 185 9.21 2.78 -5.29
C LEU A 185 9.29 1.81 -4.11
N LEU A 186 9.51 0.53 -4.41
CA LEU A 186 9.60 -0.51 -3.41
C LEU A 186 10.64 -1.56 -3.80
N GLY A 187 11.31 -2.11 -2.80
CA GLY A 187 12.26 -3.19 -3.01
C GLY A 187 12.81 -3.69 -1.69
N GLY A 188 13.52 -4.81 -1.73
CA GLY A 188 14.05 -5.41 -0.51
C GLY A 188 14.87 -6.66 -0.74
N ALA A 189 15.34 -7.21 0.37
CA ALA A 189 15.93 -8.54 0.38
C ALA A 189 14.87 -9.59 0.04
N ALA A 190 15.25 -10.60 -0.73
CA ALA A 190 14.42 -11.78 -0.95
C ALA A 190 14.03 -12.42 0.40
N LEU A 191 12.83 -12.99 0.45
CA LEU A 191 12.38 -13.72 1.63
C LEU A 191 13.22 -15.00 1.83
N ASP A 192 13.32 -15.44 3.08
CA ASP A 192 13.96 -16.69 3.52
C ASP A 192 13.19 -17.97 3.13
N GLY A 193 12.30 -17.88 2.13
CA GLY A 193 11.50 -18.97 1.61
C GLY A 193 10.06 -18.54 1.24
N PRO A 194 9.25 -19.49 0.75
CA PRO A 194 7.88 -19.21 0.33
C PRO A 194 6.98 -18.75 1.48
N ARG A 195 5.86 -18.11 1.13
CA ARG A 195 4.77 -17.75 2.06
C ARG A 195 3.43 -18.23 1.52
N TYR A 196 2.66 -18.85 2.39
CA TYR A 196 1.27 -19.17 2.17
C TYR A 196 0.41 -17.96 2.55
N VAL A 197 -0.49 -17.58 1.66
CA VAL A 197 -1.40 -16.47 1.86
C VAL A 197 -2.83 -16.99 1.79
N TYR A 198 -3.62 -16.73 2.83
CA TYR A 198 -5.05 -16.97 2.83
C TYR A 198 -5.76 -15.82 3.54
N TRP A 199 -6.59 -15.09 2.79
CA TRP A 199 -7.26 -13.90 3.30
C TRP A 199 -6.26 -12.92 3.94
N ASN A 200 -6.39 -12.62 5.23
CA ASN A 200 -5.50 -11.73 5.99
C ASN A 200 -4.34 -12.45 6.69
N PHE A 201 -4.14 -13.75 6.42
CA PHE A 201 -3.09 -14.55 7.06
C PHE A 201 -1.95 -14.83 6.08
N VAL A 202 -0.72 -14.61 6.55
CA VAL A 202 0.51 -14.82 5.78
C VAL A 202 1.51 -15.54 6.68
N SER A 203 1.96 -16.73 6.28
CA SER A 203 2.93 -17.51 7.07
C SER A 203 3.78 -18.40 6.18
N SER A 204 4.97 -18.74 6.67
CA SER A 204 5.82 -19.77 6.08
C SER A 204 5.31 -21.20 6.31
N SER A 205 4.32 -21.43 7.19
CA SER A 205 3.69 -22.73 7.46
C SER A 205 2.22 -22.75 7.07
N ARG A 206 1.79 -23.84 6.43
CA ARG A 206 0.38 -24.06 6.05
C ARG A 206 -0.47 -24.42 7.27
N GLU A 207 0.07 -25.22 8.18
CA GLU A 207 -0.54 -25.60 9.45
C GLU A 207 -0.86 -24.36 10.28
N ARG A 208 0.03 -23.35 10.25
CA ARG A 208 -0.18 -22.08 10.93
C ARG A 208 -1.35 -21.28 10.37
N ILE A 209 -1.54 -21.28 9.04
CA ILE A 209 -2.70 -20.67 8.37
C ILE A 209 -4.00 -21.38 8.77
N GLU A 210 -3.98 -22.70 8.87
CA GLU A 210 -5.14 -23.51 9.29
C GLU A 210 -5.52 -23.21 10.75
N GLN A 211 -4.52 -23.13 11.63
CA GLN A 211 -4.73 -22.73 13.03
C GLN A 211 -5.31 -21.31 13.13
N ALA A 212 -4.73 -20.33 12.43
CA ALA A 212 -5.22 -18.95 12.41
C ALA A 212 -6.67 -18.86 11.89
N THR A 213 -7.00 -19.66 10.88
CA THR A 213 -8.35 -19.78 10.33
C THR A 213 -9.33 -20.31 11.38
N ALA A 214 -8.95 -21.35 12.13
CA ALA A 214 -9.77 -21.89 13.21
C ALA A 214 -9.93 -20.88 14.37
N ASP A 215 -8.85 -20.17 14.73
CA ASP A 215 -8.85 -19.13 15.76
C ASP A 215 -9.78 -17.98 15.41
N TRP A 216 -9.79 -17.55 14.14
CA TRP A 216 -10.67 -16.46 13.68
C TRP A 216 -12.14 -16.86 13.74
N ARG A 217 -12.47 -18.07 13.27
CA ARG A 217 -13.85 -18.61 13.35
C ARG A 217 -14.34 -18.69 14.78
N ALA A 218 -13.46 -19.07 15.70
CA ALA A 218 -13.76 -19.17 17.13
C ALA A 218 -13.60 -17.84 17.90
N GLN A 219 -13.28 -16.74 17.21
CA GLN A 219 -13.03 -15.42 17.81
C GLN A 219 -11.99 -15.44 18.95
N ARG A 220 -10.94 -16.26 18.81
CA ARG A 220 -9.85 -16.37 19.80
C ARG A 220 -8.79 -15.28 19.70
N PHE A 221 -8.83 -14.44 18.66
CA PHE A 221 -7.96 -13.27 18.55
C PHE A 221 -8.39 -12.17 19.53
N ALA A 222 -7.41 -11.40 20.02
CA ALA A 222 -7.70 -10.25 20.87
C ALA A 222 -8.62 -9.25 20.16
N ARG A 223 -9.59 -8.72 20.91
CA ARG A 223 -10.50 -7.69 20.39
C ARG A 223 -9.79 -6.35 20.35
N VAL A 224 -10.07 -5.58 19.31
CA VAL A 224 -9.64 -4.19 19.19
C VAL A 224 -10.39 -3.35 20.24
N PRO A 225 -9.70 -2.65 21.16
CA PRO A 225 -10.36 -1.80 22.15
C PRO A 225 -11.27 -0.76 21.48
N GLY A 226 -12.48 -0.58 22.00
CA GLY A 226 -13.43 0.41 21.48
C GLY A 226 -14.03 0.09 20.09
N ALA A 227 -13.72 -1.08 19.50
CA ALA A 227 -14.41 -1.55 18.31
C ALA A 227 -15.87 -1.89 18.62
N ASN A 228 -16.75 -1.63 17.67
CA ASN A 228 -18.13 -2.13 17.69
C ASN A 228 -18.13 -3.66 17.60
N GLN A 229 -19.30 -4.29 17.79
CA GLN A 229 -19.44 -5.76 17.69
C GLN A 229 -19.40 -6.26 16.23
N GLU A 230 -18.90 -5.46 15.30
CA GLU A 230 -18.81 -5.80 13.90
C GLU A 230 -17.73 -6.86 13.68
N PHE A 231 -18.07 -7.91 12.95
CA PHE A 231 -17.20 -9.04 12.69
C PHE A 231 -17.24 -9.39 11.21
N ILE A 232 -16.06 -9.48 10.60
CA ILE A 232 -15.91 -9.85 9.19
C ILE A 232 -15.64 -11.36 9.12
N PRO A 233 -16.59 -12.18 8.64
CA PRO A 233 -16.36 -13.62 8.51
C PRO A 233 -15.31 -13.94 7.44
N LEU A 234 -14.72 -15.12 7.52
CA LEU A 234 -13.87 -15.63 6.43
C LEU A 234 -14.68 -15.74 5.14
N PRO A 235 -14.05 -15.54 3.97
CA PRO A 235 -14.71 -15.77 2.70
C PRO A 235 -15.17 -17.23 2.61
N LEU A 236 -16.34 -17.43 2.00
CA LEU A 236 -16.80 -18.79 1.67
C LEU A 236 -15.77 -19.45 0.74
N PRO A 237 -15.51 -20.77 0.88
CA PRO A 237 -14.65 -21.48 -0.05
C PRO A 237 -15.17 -21.26 -1.48
N GLN A 238 -14.29 -20.80 -2.37
CA GLN A 238 -14.66 -20.58 -3.75
C GLN A 238 -14.93 -21.93 -4.41
N THR A 239 -16.21 -22.26 -4.63
CA THR A 239 -16.58 -23.40 -5.48
C THR A 239 -16.29 -23.03 -6.93
N VAL A 240 -15.04 -23.19 -7.36
CA VAL A 240 -14.69 -23.11 -8.77
C VAL A 240 -15.31 -24.34 -9.44
N ARG A 241 -16.48 -24.17 -10.07
CA ARG A 241 -17.02 -25.19 -10.98
C ARG A 241 -16.13 -25.21 -12.22
N LEU A 242 -15.18 -26.15 -12.26
CA LEU A 242 -14.49 -26.49 -13.49
C LEU A 242 -15.55 -27.00 -14.48
N ARG A 243 -15.76 -26.26 -15.59
CA ARG A 243 -16.50 -26.82 -16.73
C ARG A 243 -15.60 -27.88 -17.34
N ALA A 244 -16.05 -29.14 -17.34
CA ALA A 244 -15.43 -30.17 -18.15
C ALA A 244 -15.47 -29.70 -19.61
N GLY A 245 -14.29 -29.55 -20.23
CA GLY A 245 -14.19 -29.24 -21.65
C GLY A 245 -14.89 -30.33 -22.43
N THR A 246 -15.90 -29.95 -23.22
CA THR A 246 -16.53 -30.85 -24.18
C THR A 246 -15.46 -31.23 -25.19
N GLY A 247 -15.03 -32.49 -25.17
CA GLY A 247 -14.13 -33.02 -26.18
C GLY A 247 -14.78 -32.86 -27.55
N ALA A 248 -14.13 -32.10 -28.43
CA ALA A 248 -14.43 -32.14 -29.85
C ALA A 248 -13.88 -33.46 -30.38
N GLN A 249 -14.79 -34.41 -30.67
CA GLN A 249 -14.51 -35.46 -31.63
C GLN A 249 -14.64 -34.84 -33.03
N GLY A 250 -13.58 -34.95 -33.81
CA GLY A 250 -13.52 -34.72 -35.24
C GLY A 250 -12.61 -35.77 -35.85
#